data_AF-A0A1M6M872-F1
#
_entry.id   AF-A0A1M6M872-F1
#
_cell.length_a   1.000
_cell.length_b   1.000
_cell.length_c   1.000
_cell.angle_alpha   90.00
_cell.angle_beta   90.00
_cell.angle_gamma   90.00
#
_symmetry.space_group_name_H-M   'P 1'
#
loop_
_entity.id
_entity.type
_entity.pdbx_description
1 polymer ?
#
loop_
_entity_poly.entity_id
_entity_poly.type
_entity_poly.pdbx_seq_one_letter_code
_entity_poly.pdbx_strand_id
1 'polypeptide(L)'
;MHIHFDAKYKIANFTHLIEKKSDTELDDEKVENLKGIYKNADLMKMHAYKDAIRRTGGAYVLYPGDKSVKRKGFHEIIPGLGAFPVRPSKTDDGITDLKGFILEIIEHFINRASQREKIASRTYDIFKSKPSEEDCVKEVLPETYGKNRGLLPDETFVLIGYCKSKEHLDWINSRLLYNFRMNNNRGALKLTQETLNAKYLLLHMKGEESSSRLYRIPKPEYRVTNKKTLERLNYPEPRQQAYLVLKLERCTDIEFKNITWSFKELEKYKSGRAAAIPYTASLSELMKVKAVPDE
;
A
#
# COMPACT_ATOMS: atom_id res chain seq x y z
N MET A 1 -7.45 -2.16 19.53
CA MET A 1 -6.50 -3.25 19.25
C MET A 1 -6.27 -3.94 20.58
N HIS A 2 -6.28 -5.26 20.58
CA HIS A 2 -6.30 -6.05 21.81
C HIS A 2 -5.07 -6.95 21.87
N ILE A 3 -4.58 -7.15 23.08
CA ILE A 3 -3.57 -8.14 23.39
C ILE A 3 -4.23 -9.15 24.31
N HIS A 4 -4.13 -10.42 23.96
CA HIS A 4 -4.74 -11.49 24.72
C HIS A 4 -3.67 -12.28 25.45
N PHE A 5 -3.90 -12.50 26.75
CA PHE A 5 -3.12 -13.42 27.56
C PHE A 5 -4.04 -14.59 27.93
N ASP A 6 -3.64 -15.81 27.60
CA ASP A 6 -4.27 -17.03 28.09
C ASP A 6 -3.40 -17.62 29.18
N ALA A 7 -3.94 -17.76 30.39
CA ALA A 7 -3.21 -18.37 31.49
C ALA A 7 -3.52 -19.87 31.53
N LYS A 8 -2.52 -20.70 31.22
CA LYS A 8 -2.57 -22.15 31.46
C LYS A 8 -1.99 -22.45 32.82
N TYR A 9 -2.68 -21.97 33.85
CA TYR A 9 -2.33 -22.27 35.24
C TYR A 9 -3.32 -23.31 35.78
N LYS A 10 -2.95 -24.59 35.73
CA LYS A 10 -3.65 -25.62 36.50
C LYS A 10 -2.91 -25.79 37.83
N ILE A 11 -3.56 -25.40 38.93
CA ILE A 11 -3.09 -25.69 40.28
C ILE A 11 -3.29 -27.18 40.52
N ALA A 12 -2.43 -28.02 39.94
CA ALA A 12 -2.47 -29.44 40.19
C ALA A 12 -1.99 -29.80 41.61
N ASN A 13 -1.20 -28.92 42.22
CA ASN A 13 -0.59 -29.20 43.52
C ASN A 13 -1.55 -29.06 44.70
N PHE A 14 -2.69 -28.37 44.58
CA PHE A 14 -3.60 -28.22 45.72
C PHE A 14 -4.41 -29.49 45.95
N THR A 15 -4.98 -30.05 44.88
CA THR A 15 -5.64 -31.35 44.92
C THR A 15 -4.64 -32.43 45.28
N HIS A 16 -3.41 -32.47 44.75
CA HIS A 16 -2.46 -33.54 45.08
C HIS A 16 -1.81 -33.47 46.48
N LEU A 17 -1.76 -32.30 47.12
CA LEU A 17 -1.42 -32.16 48.55
C LEU A 17 -2.54 -32.72 49.46
N ILE A 18 -3.78 -32.74 48.95
CA ILE A 18 -4.99 -33.23 49.64
C ILE A 18 -5.33 -34.69 49.24
N GLU A 19 -5.03 -35.11 48.02
CA GLU A 19 -5.44 -36.35 47.35
C GLU A 19 -4.32 -37.39 47.28
N LYS A 20 -3.28 -37.29 48.10
CA LYS A 20 -2.26 -38.35 48.26
C LYS A 20 -2.82 -39.66 48.87
N LYS A 21 -4.14 -39.89 48.80
CA LYS A 21 -4.88 -41.03 49.36
C LYS A 21 -5.79 -41.76 48.37
N SER A 22 -5.93 -41.35 47.11
CA SER A 22 -6.72 -42.15 46.16
C SER A 22 -6.09 -42.16 44.79
N ASP A 23 -5.75 -43.36 44.37
CA ASP A 23 -4.93 -43.71 43.23
C ASP A 23 -5.73 -43.74 41.91
N THR A 24 -4.96 -43.78 40.81
CA THR A 24 -5.27 -44.33 39.47
C THR A 24 -5.94 -43.45 38.38
N GLU A 25 -5.23 -43.42 37.23
CA GLU A 25 -5.59 -42.94 35.87
C GLU A 25 -5.47 -41.43 35.58
N LEU A 26 -4.21 -40.94 35.51
CA LEU A 26 -3.89 -39.71 34.80
C LEU A 26 -3.56 -40.06 33.33
N ASP A 27 -4.42 -39.63 32.42
CA ASP A 27 -4.19 -39.59 30.97
C ASP A 27 -2.83 -38.95 30.64
N ASP A 28 -2.11 -39.43 29.62
CA ASP A 28 -0.75 -38.96 29.28
C ASP A 28 -0.74 -37.44 29.03
N GLU A 29 -1.84 -36.89 28.50
CA GLU A 29 -2.04 -35.45 28.32
C GLU A 29 -2.10 -34.69 29.65
N LYS A 30 -2.68 -35.28 30.71
CA LYS A 30 -2.68 -34.70 32.07
C LYS A 30 -1.29 -34.79 32.69
N VAL A 31 -0.57 -35.90 32.51
CA VAL A 31 0.80 -36.09 33.03
C VAL A 31 1.81 -35.12 32.41
N GLU A 32 1.68 -34.79 31.13
CA GLU A 32 2.56 -33.82 30.50
C GLU A 32 2.19 -32.36 30.81
N ASN A 33 0.90 -32.05 30.94
CA ASN A 33 0.46 -30.75 31.47
C ASN A 33 0.97 -30.52 32.91
N LEU A 34 1.11 -31.59 33.71
CA LEU A 34 1.72 -31.54 35.05
C LEU A 34 3.22 -31.20 35.02
N LYS A 35 3.92 -31.42 33.90
CA LYS A 35 5.35 -31.11 33.73
C LYS A 35 5.63 -29.68 33.24
N GLY A 36 4.61 -28.85 33.01
CA GLY A 36 4.78 -27.44 32.64
C GLY A 36 5.32 -27.21 31.22
N ILE A 37 5.22 -28.21 30.34
CA ILE A 37 5.70 -28.12 28.95
C ILE A 37 4.56 -27.60 28.07
N TYR A 38 4.68 -26.39 27.51
CA TYR A 38 3.74 -25.91 26.50
C TYR A 38 3.92 -26.71 25.20
N LYS A 39 2.84 -27.29 24.64
CA LYS A 39 2.92 -27.98 23.34
C LYS A 39 2.77 -26.96 22.21
N ASN A 40 3.33 -27.28 21.04
CA ASN A 40 3.09 -26.50 19.81
C ASN A 40 1.58 -26.35 19.50
N ALA A 41 0.75 -27.30 19.96
CA ALA A 41 -0.71 -27.23 19.87
C ALA A 41 -1.32 -26.02 20.61
N ASP A 42 -0.73 -25.58 21.73
CA ASP A 42 -1.23 -24.42 22.46
C ASP A 42 -0.85 -23.10 21.75
N LEU A 43 0.32 -23.05 21.13
CA LEU A 43 0.69 -21.97 20.21
C LEU A 43 -0.25 -21.93 19.00
N MET A 44 -0.71 -23.08 18.49
CA MET A 44 -1.72 -23.14 17.43
C MET A 44 -3.09 -22.61 17.88
N LYS A 45 -3.54 -22.91 19.11
CA LYS A 45 -4.76 -22.32 19.68
C LYS A 45 -4.66 -20.80 19.78
N MET A 46 -3.49 -20.29 20.18
CA MET A 46 -3.26 -18.84 20.24
C MET A 46 -3.19 -18.19 18.85
N HIS A 47 -2.68 -18.89 17.84
CA HIS A 47 -2.78 -18.46 16.45
C HIS A 47 -4.24 -18.37 16.00
N ALA A 48 -5.05 -19.37 16.34
CA ALA A 48 -6.48 -19.36 16.05
C ALA A 48 -7.20 -18.19 16.74
N TYR A 49 -6.88 -17.88 18.00
CA TYR A 49 -7.44 -16.70 18.69
C TYR A 49 -7.01 -15.38 18.04
N LYS A 50 -5.74 -15.27 17.68
CA LYS A 50 -5.21 -14.07 17.00
C LYS A 50 -5.96 -13.81 15.69
N ASP A 51 -6.28 -14.85 14.94
CA ASP A 51 -6.96 -14.70 13.66
C ASP A 51 -8.48 -14.58 13.79
N ALA A 52 -9.09 -15.25 14.78
CA ALA A 52 -10.53 -15.25 14.99
C ALA A 52 -11.04 -13.98 15.68
N ILE A 53 -10.26 -13.38 16.59
CA ILE A 53 -10.66 -12.18 17.32
C ILE A 53 -10.18 -10.95 16.54
N ARG A 54 -11.13 -10.19 16.00
CA ARG A 54 -10.85 -8.98 15.22
C ARG A 54 -10.01 -8.00 16.04
N ARG A 55 -9.01 -7.40 15.39
CA ARG A 55 -8.10 -6.39 15.97
C ARG A 55 -7.19 -6.94 17.08
N THR A 56 -6.94 -8.25 17.14
CA THR A 56 -5.90 -8.83 17.98
C THR A 56 -4.52 -8.50 17.41
N GLY A 57 -3.74 -7.71 18.14
CA GLY A 57 -2.35 -7.42 17.79
C GLY A 57 -1.41 -8.51 18.26
N GLY A 58 -1.68 -9.13 19.41
CA GLY A 58 -0.82 -10.19 19.94
C GLY A 58 -1.57 -11.16 20.83
N ALA A 59 -1.07 -12.40 20.84
CA ALA A 59 -1.61 -13.48 21.63
C ALA A 59 -0.45 -14.15 22.40
N TYR A 60 -0.58 -14.21 23.73
CA TYR A 60 0.49 -14.70 24.60
C TYR A 60 -0.05 -15.73 25.59
N VAL A 61 0.74 -16.76 25.89
CA VAL A 61 0.41 -17.76 26.91
C VAL A 61 1.18 -17.49 28.19
N LEU A 62 0.51 -17.46 29.32
CA LEU A 62 1.15 -17.52 30.64
C LEU A 62 1.15 -18.98 31.11
N TYR A 63 2.31 -19.52 31.47
CA TYR A 63 2.44 -20.93 31.81
C TYR A 63 3.44 -21.18 32.96
N PRO A 64 3.29 -22.27 33.73
CA PRO A 64 4.25 -22.64 34.77
C PRO A 64 5.49 -23.29 34.13
N GLY A 65 6.54 -22.51 33.90
CA GLY A 65 7.78 -23.01 33.31
C GLY A 65 8.91 -22.00 33.40
N ASP A 66 9.93 -22.14 32.54
CA ASP A 66 11.26 -21.54 32.81
C ASP A 66 11.75 -20.58 31.75
N LYS A 67 11.21 -20.68 30.53
CA LYS A 67 11.78 -20.00 29.36
C LYS A 67 10.73 -19.11 28.73
N SER A 68 11.01 -17.82 28.62
CA SER A 68 10.18 -16.95 27.80
C SER A 68 10.46 -17.19 26.31
N VAL A 69 9.41 -17.26 25.50
CA VAL A 69 9.50 -17.37 24.04
C VAL A 69 8.71 -16.24 23.42
N LYS A 70 9.38 -15.37 22.67
CA LYS A 70 8.77 -14.24 21.95
C LYS A 70 8.97 -14.47 20.44
N ARG A 71 7.88 -14.56 19.68
CA ARG A 71 7.90 -14.57 18.21
C ARG A 71 7.30 -13.27 17.70
N LYS A 72 8.15 -12.48 17.04
CA LYS A 72 7.78 -11.22 16.40
C LYS A 72 7.25 -11.49 14.99
N GLY A 73 6.24 -10.75 14.57
CA GLY A 73 5.74 -10.70 13.20
C GLY A 73 6.19 -9.42 12.51
N PHE A 74 6.60 -9.51 11.24
CA PHE A 74 6.95 -8.36 10.41
C PHE A 74 8.00 -7.41 11.01
N HIS A 75 8.97 -7.96 11.76
CA HIS A 75 10.06 -7.21 12.42
C HIS A 75 9.61 -6.26 13.55
N GLU A 76 8.35 -6.31 13.96
CA GLU A 76 7.81 -5.53 15.09
C GLU A 76 7.36 -6.46 16.24
N ILE A 77 7.28 -5.89 17.44
CA ILE A 77 6.79 -6.63 18.62
C ILE A 77 5.31 -7.01 18.42
N ILE A 78 4.56 -6.14 17.77
CA ILE A 78 3.17 -6.36 17.36
C ILE A 78 3.10 -6.24 15.83
N PRO A 79 2.57 -7.24 15.10
CA PRO A 79 1.89 -8.41 15.65
C PRO A 79 2.83 -9.50 16.18
N GLY A 80 2.45 -10.20 17.25
CA GLY A 80 3.34 -11.16 17.93
C GLY A 80 2.62 -12.35 18.57
N LEU A 81 3.35 -13.45 18.73
CA LEU A 81 2.93 -14.65 19.45
C LEU A 81 4.01 -15.00 20.49
N GLY A 82 3.66 -15.40 21.69
CA GLY A 82 4.67 -15.80 22.67
C GLY A 82 4.15 -16.55 23.88
N ALA A 83 5.08 -16.96 24.73
CA ALA A 83 4.83 -17.64 25.98
C ALA A 83 5.71 -17.04 27.07
N PHE A 84 5.12 -16.73 28.23
CA PHE A 84 5.80 -16.18 29.39
C PHE A 84 5.66 -17.11 30.59
N PRO A 85 6.78 -17.45 31.27
CA PRO A 85 6.73 -18.22 32.49
C PRO A 85 6.15 -17.38 33.63
N VAL A 86 5.22 -17.95 34.40
CA VAL A 86 4.73 -17.38 35.67
C VAL A 86 4.78 -18.48 36.72
N ARG A 87 5.42 -18.20 37.86
CA ARG A 87 5.68 -19.20 38.92
C ARG A 87 5.28 -18.70 40.30
N PRO A 88 4.85 -19.58 41.21
CA PRO A 88 4.56 -19.22 42.59
C PRO A 88 5.85 -19.27 43.42
N SER A 89 6.79 -18.36 43.15
CA SER A 89 8.07 -18.26 43.85
C SER A 89 8.21 -16.89 44.51
N LYS A 90 8.90 -16.83 45.66
CA LYS A 90 9.19 -15.55 46.34
C LYS A 90 10.42 -14.83 45.75
N THR A 91 11.25 -15.52 44.98
CA THR A 91 12.54 -15.01 44.49
C THR A 91 12.61 -14.87 42.97
N ASP A 92 11.92 -15.74 42.22
CA ASP A 92 11.87 -15.71 40.76
C ASP A 92 10.50 -16.20 40.26
N ASP A 93 9.54 -15.27 40.22
CA ASP A 93 8.15 -15.50 39.83
C ASP A 93 7.91 -15.38 38.31
N GLY A 94 8.95 -15.04 37.52
CA GLY A 94 8.85 -14.79 36.08
C GLY A 94 8.12 -13.49 35.72
N ILE A 95 7.66 -12.70 36.70
CA ILE A 95 6.86 -11.49 36.47
C ILE A 95 7.72 -10.36 35.89
N THR A 96 9.02 -10.33 36.22
CA THR A 96 9.96 -9.33 35.68
C THR A 96 10.03 -9.37 34.14
N ASP A 97 10.09 -10.56 33.54
CA ASP A 97 10.11 -10.74 32.08
C ASP A 97 8.80 -10.26 31.44
N LEU A 98 7.66 -10.58 32.07
CA LEU A 98 6.35 -10.14 31.62
C LEU A 98 6.21 -8.62 31.73
N LYS A 99 6.67 -8.02 32.83
CA LYS A 99 6.66 -6.57 33.05
C LYS A 99 7.53 -5.85 32.01
N GLY A 100 8.75 -6.32 31.79
CA GLY A 100 9.65 -5.80 30.76
C GLY A 100 8.99 -5.85 29.37
N PHE A 101 8.34 -6.97 29.05
CA PHE A 101 7.60 -7.13 27.82
C PHE A 101 6.40 -6.17 27.67
N ILE A 102 5.63 -5.95 28.74
CA ILE A 102 4.53 -4.98 28.73
C ILE A 102 5.06 -3.56 28.50
N LEU A 103 6.19 -3.19 29.10
CA LEU A 103 6.83 -1.89 28.87
C LEU A 103 7.29 -1.75 27.40
N GLU A 104 7.89 -2.80 26.82
CA GLU A 104 8.25 -2.81 25.38
C GLU A 104 7.01 -2.62 24.48
N ILE A 105 5.88 -3.23 24.83
CA ILE A 105 4.62 -3.04 24.12
C ILE A 105 4.17 -1.58 24.22
N ILE A 106 4.13 -1.01 25.43
CA ILE A 106 3.68 0.37 25.64
C ILE A 106 4.53 1.33 24.80
N GLU A 107 5.85 1.14 24.79
CA GLU A 107 6.76 1.94 23.97
C GLU A 107 6.45 1.79 22.46
N HIS A 108 6.18 0.57 21.99
CA HIS A 108 5.77 0.33 20.60
C HIS A 108 4.45 1.04 20.24
N PHE A 109 3.50 1.11 21.18
CA PHE A 109 2.24 1.84 20.97
C PHE A 109 2.40 3.36 20.98
N ILE A 110 3.34 3.88 21.77
CA ILE A 110 3.69 5.31 21.76
C ILE A 110 4.30 5.68 20.40
N ASN A 111 5.02 4.76 19.76
CA ASN A 111 5.57 4.97 18.42
C ASN A 111 4.47 5.00 17.33
N ARG A 112 3.99 6.22 17.04
CA ARG A 112 3.03 6.51 15.96
C ARG A 112 3.60 6.34 14.54
N ALA A 113 4.90 6.12 14.38
CA ALA A 113 5.55 5.86 13.09
C ALA A 113 5.76 4.35 12.82
N SER A 114 5.26 3.47 13.69
CA SER A 114 5.34 2.02 13.54
C SER A 114 4.67 1.51 12.26
N GLN A 115 5.15 0.38 11.74
CA GLN A 115 4.54 -0.34 10.61
C GLN A 115 3.10 -0.73 10.95
N ARG A 116 2.86 -1.15 12.20
CA ARG A 116 1.52 -1.37 12.75
C ARG A 116 0.59 -0.18 12.53
N GLU A 117 1.00 1.03 12.90
CA GLU A 117 0.18 2.24 12.75
C GLU A 117 -0.06 2.57 11.27
N LYS A 118 0.97 2.42 10.43
CA LYS A 118 0.84 2.60 8.97
C LYS A 118 -0.19 1.63 8.37
N ILE A 119 -0.16 0.35 8.77
CA ILE A 119 -1.14 -0.66 8.32
C ILE A 119 -2.54 -0.28 8.82
N ALA A 120 -2.68 0.12 10.08
CA ALA A 120 -3.97 0.51 10.65
C ALA A 120 -4.58 1.72 9.90
N SER A 121 -3.79 2.76 9.65
CA SER A 121 -4.21 3.93 8.89
C SER A 121 -4.65 3.55 7.47
N ARG A 122 -3.84 2.77 6.74
CA ARG A 122 -4.18 2.33 5.38
C ARG A 122 -5.42 1.45 5.34
N THR A 123 -5.56 0.53 6.31
CA THR A 123 -6.75 -0.31 6.44
C THR A 123 -7.99 0.56 6.66
N TYR A 124 -7.91 1.55 7.55
CA TYR A 124 -9.01 2.50 7.75
C TYR A 124 -9.33 3.26 6.46
N ASP A 125 -8.32 3.78 5.77
CA ASP A 125 -8.52 4.52 4.51
C ASP A 125 -9.18 3.68 3.41
N ILE A 126 -8.87 2.39 3.32
CA ILE A 126 -9.46 1.46 2.35
C ILE A 126 -10.92 1.14 2.71
N PHE A 127 -11.21 0.86 3.99
CA PHE A 127 -12.53 0.37 4.42
C PHE A 127 -13.48 1.44 4.94
N LYS A 128 -13.07 2.73 5.01
CA LYS A 128 -13.94 3.82 5.46
C LYS A 128 -15.16 4.04 4.56
N SER A 129 -15.03 3.71 3.28
CA SER A 129 -16.09 3.79 2.26
C SER A 129 -16.32 2.44 1.60
N LYS A 130 -17.53 2.24 1.07
CA LYS A 130 -17.79 1.08 0.20
C LYS A 130 -17.00 1.24 -1.10
N PRO A 131 -16.56 0.15 -1.74
CA PRO A 131 -15.97 0.21 -3.07
C PRO A 131 -16.93 0.88 -4.06
N SER A 132 -16.41 1.79 -4.88
CA SER A 132 -17.19 2.42 -5.94
C SER A 132 -17.32 1.47 -7.14
N GLU A 133 -18.52 1.34 -7.71
CA GLU A 133 -18.68 0.67 -9.00
C GLU A 133 -17.96 1.45 -10.12
N GLU A 134 -17.71 2.75 -9.91
CA GLU A 134 -16.97 3.58 -10.86
C GLU A 134 -15.48 3.24 -10.93
N ASP A 135 -14.92 2.57 -9.92
CA ASP A 135 -13.52 2.17 -9.88
C ASP A 135 -13.31 0.73 -10.36
N CYS A 136 -14.38 0.02 -10.74
CA CYS A 136 -14.28 -1.34 -11.23
C CYS A 136 -13.60 -1.38 -12.60
N VAL A 137 -12.46 -2.09 -12.67
CA VAL A 137 -11.71 -2.36 -13.90
C VAL A 137 -11.60 -3.88 -14.04
N LYS A 138 -12.01 -4.42 -15.19
CA LYS A 138 -11.95 -5.86 -15.50
C LYS A 138 -11.04 -6.17 -16.69
N GLU A 139 -10.52 -5.12 -17.31
CA GLU A 139 -9.61 -5.16 -18.43
C GLU A 139 -8.23 -5.66 -17.98
N VAL A 140 -7.45 -6.16 -18.95
CA VAL A 140 -6.08 -6.59 -18.70
C VAL A 140 -5.22 -5.37 -18.35
N LEU A 141 -4.52 -5.45 -17.23
CA LEU A 141 -3.58 -4.44 -16.74
C LEU A 141 -2.25 -5.08 -16.37
N PRO A 142 -1.15 -4.30 -16.35
CA PRO A 142 0.15 -4.81 -15.93
C PRO A 142 0.09 -5.41 -14.52
N GLU A 143 0.68 -6.59 -14.34
CA GLU A 143 0.64 -7.29 -13.06
C GLU A 143 1.22 -6.45 -11.91
N THR A 144 0.60 -6.54 -10.72
CA THR A 144 1.00 -5.79 -9.51
C THR A 144 2.21 -6.38 -8.81
N TYR A 145 3.28 -6.60 -9.57
CA TYR A 145 4.55 -7.19 -9.14
C TYR A 145 5.75 -6.31 -9.48
N GLY A 146 6.84 -6.44 -8.72
CA GLY A 146 8.08 -5.70 -8.93
C GLY A 146 7.87 -4.19 -9.03
N LYS A 147 8.24 -3.60 -10.19
CA LYS A 147 8.08 -2.15 -10.47
C LYS A 147 6.62 -1.69 -10.47
N ASN A 148 5.68 -2.60 -10.69
CA ASN A 148 4.24 -2.32 -10.77
C ASN A 148 3.51 -2.68 -9.46
N ARG A 149 4.22 -3.01 -8.37
CA ARG A 149 3.61 -3.39 -7.08
C ARG A 149 2.62 -2.36 -6.53
N GLY A 150 2.83 -1.08 -6.81
CA GLY A 150 1.93 0.00 -6.43
C GLY A 150 0.94 0.43 -7.52
N LEU A 151 0.71 -0.39 -8.56
CA LEU A 151 -0.25 -0.08 -9.63
C LEU A 151 -1.66 -0.48 -9.21
N LEU A 152 -2.31 0.39 -8.43
CA LEU A 152 -3.74 0.31 -8.14
C LEU A 152 -4.48 1.22 -9.13
N PRO A 153 -5.48 0.75 -9.91
CA PRO A 153 -6.07 1.53 -11.00
C PRO A 153 -6.73 2.84 -10.56
N ASP A 154 -7.36 2.83 -9.39
CA ASP A 154 -8.05 3.95 -8.76
C ASP A 154 -7.08 4.95 -8.08
N GLU A 155 -5.89 4.49 -7.65
CA GLU A 155 -4.85 5.35 -7.08
C GLU A 155 -3.69 5.67 -8.06
N THR A 156 -3.75 5.17 -9.30
CA THR A 156 -2.76 5.43 -10.34
C THR A 156 -3.30 6.45 -11.32
N PHE A 157 -2.61 7.58 -11.47
CA PHE A 157 -3.08 8.67 -12.31
C PHE A 157 -2.38 8.74 -13.66
N VAL A 158 -3.14 9.15 -14.67
CA VAL A 158 -2.69 9.43 -16.04
C VAL A 158 -2.86 10.92 -16.30
N LEU A 159 -1.79 11.58 -16.72
CA LEU A 159 -1.85 12.96 -17.21
C LEU A 159 -2.37 12.96 -18.63
N ILE A 160 -3.35 13.80 -18.92
CA ILE A 160 -3.84 14.04 -20.26
C ILE A 160 -3.21 15.33 -20.75
N GLY A 161 -2.32 15.20 -21.74
CA GLY A 161 -1.53 16.29 -22.31
C GLY A 161 -1.94 16.61 -23.74
N TYR A 162 -1.85 17.87 -24.11
CA TYR A 162 -2.13 18.34 -25.46
C TYR A 162 -0.86 18.61 -26.25
N CYS A 163 -0.74 18.01 -27.44
CA CYS A 163 0.34 18.26 -28.37
C CYS A 163 -0.15 19.16 -29.53
N LYS A 164 0.61 20.24 -29.80
CA LYS A 164 0.17 21.31 -30.72
C LYS A 164 0.30 20.95 -32.19
N SER A 165 1.38 20.28 -32.57
CA SER A 165 1.72 19.98 -33.96
C SER A 165 2.59 18.74 -34.05
N LYS A 166 2.76 18.20 -35.26
CA LYS A 166 3.61 17.03 -35.52
C LYS A 166 5.06 17.28 -35.11
N GLU A 167 5.61 18.47 -35.37
CA GLU A 167 6.97 18.85 -34.94
C GLU A 167 7.16 18.74 -33.42
N HIS A 168 6.14 19.11 -32.64
CA HIS A 168 6.19 18.98 -31.19
C HIS A 168 6.15 17.50 -30.78
N LEU A 169 5.34 16.69 -31.45
CA LEU A 169 5.28 15.25 -31.20
C LEU A 169 6.62 14.57 -31.54
N ASP A 170 7.26 14.97 -32.64
CA ASP A 170 8.57 14.45 -33.04
C ASP A 170 9.67 14.86 -32.04
N TRP A 171 9.60 16.08 -31.50
CA TRP A 171 10.47 16.51 -30.40
C TRP A 171 10.26 15.66 -29.14
N ILE A 172 9.00 15.39 -28.77
CA ILE A 172 8.67 14.53 -27.62
C ILE A 172 9.19 13.11 -27.85
N ASN A 173 9.01 12.55 -29.04
CA ASN A 173 9.43 11.19 -29.38
C ASN A 173 10.95 11.03 -29.44
N SER A 174 11.68 12.07 -29.83
CA SER A 174 13.15 12.06 -29.94
C SER A 174 13.84 12.35 -28.61
N ARG A 175 13.32 13.28 -27.81
CA ARG A 175 13.91 13.67 -26.52
C ARG A 175 13.34 12.93 -25.33
N LEU A 176 12.15 12.33 -25.46
CA LEU A 176 11.35 11.76 -24.37
C LEU A 176 11.18 12.77 -23.22
N LEU A 177 10.84 14.00 -23.58
CA LEU A 177 10.55 15.09 -22.66
C LEU A 177 9.18 15.65 -22.99
N TYR A 178 8.45 16.09 -21.98
CA TYR A 178 7.20 16.81 -22.16
C TYR A 178 7.13 18.02 -21.26
N ASN A 179 6.65 19.14 -21.79
CA ASN A 179 6.62 20.42 -21.10
C ASN A 179 5.18 20.91 -20.89
N PHE A 180 4.87 21.23 -19.64
CA PHE A 180 3.67 21.95 -19.26
C PHE A 180 3.97 23.45 -19.16
N ARG A 181 2.95 24.27 -19.37
CA ARG A 181 3.05 25.70 -19.04
C ARG A 181 3.03 25.85 -17.51
N MET A 182 3.75 26.86 -17.03
CA MET A 182 3.81 27.22 -15.61
C MET A 182 3.20 28.62 -15.39
N ASN A 183 3.03 29.01 -14.12
CA ASN A 183 2.45 30.28 -13.64
C ASN A 183 0.91 30.36 -13.71
N ASN A 184 0.31 31.48 -13.28
CA ASN A 184 -1.13 31.75 -13.33
C ASN A 184 -1.69 31.97 -14.76
N ASN A 185 -1.00 31.46 -15.77
CA ASN A 185 -1.40 31.61 -17.16
C ASN A 185 -2.45 30.56 -17.51
N ARG A 186 -3.39 30.93 -18.39
CA ARG A 186 -4.38 29.99 -18.92
C ARG A 186 -3.68 28.79 -19.57
N GLY A 187 -4.02 27.59 -19.11
CA GLY A 187 -3.42 26.33 -19.55
C GLY A 187 -2.15 25.90 -18.82
N ALA A 188 -1.83 26.53 -17.68
CA ALA A 188 -0.84 25.98 -16.76
C ALA A 188 -1.34 24.70 -16.09
N LEU A 189 -0.40 23.80 -15.78
CA LEU A 189 -0.69 22.59 -15.04
C LEU A 189 -0.98 22.93 -13.57
N LYS A 190 -2.13 22.49 -13.06
CA LYS A 190 -2.44 22.60 -11.64
C LYS A 190 -1.64 21.55 -10.87
N LEU A 191 -0.82 21.98 -9.92
CA LEU A 191 -0.05 21.06 -9.09
C LEU A 191 -0.95 20.48 -7.99
N THR A 192 -1.31 19.22 -8.16
CA THR A 192 -2.09 18.42 -7.20
C THR A 192 -1.37 17.10 -6.91
N GLN A 193 -1.83 16.35 -5.90
CA GLN A 193 -1.22 15.06 -5.57
C GLN A 193 -1.33 14.06 -6.73
N GLU A 194 -2.44 14.08 -7.49
CA GLU A 194 -2.66 13.24 -8.67
C GLU A 194 -1.69 13.60 -9.78
N THR A 195 -1.50 14.91 -10.00
CA THR A 195 -0.56 15.42 -11.00
C THR A 195 0.85 14.99 -10.64
N LEU A 196 1.28 15.23 -9.40
CA LEU A 196 2.63 14.94 -8.93
C LEU A 196 2.93 13.45 -8.80
N ASN A 197 1.93 12.57 -8.78
CA ASN A 197 2.13 11.11 -8.68
C ASN A 197 1.67 10.36 -9.94
N ALA A 198 1.38 11.08 -11.03
CA ALA A 198 0.98 10.45 -12.28
C ALA A 198 2.08 9.52 -12.81
N LYS A 199 1.68 8.32 -13.22
CA LYS A 199 2.59 7.30 -13.77
C LYS A 199 2.59 7.26 -15.28
N TYR A 200 1.57 7.83 -15.92
CA TYR A 200 1.43 7.82 -17.36
C TYR A 200 1.08 9.21 -17.89
N LEU A 201 1.37 9.42 -19.17
CA LEU A 201 0.97 10.60 -19.93
C LEU A 201 0.32 10.13 -21.24
N LEU A 202 -0.95 10.46 -21.45
CA LEU A 202 -1.64 10.29 -22.72
C LEU A 202 -1.60 11.62 -23.49
N LEU A 203 -1.11 11.59 -24.72
CA LEU A 203 -1.05 12.78 -25.58
C LEU A 203 -2.14 12.78 -26.64
N HIS A 204 -2.87 13.87 -26.76
CA HIS A 204 -3.83 14.06 -27.85
C HIS A 204 -3.54 15.34 -28.64
N MET A 205 -4.04 15.41 -29.87
CA MET A 205 -3.87 16.55 -30.78
C MET A 205 -5.22 17.14 -31.19
N LYS A 206 -5.19 18.29 -31.87
CA LYS A 206 -6.39 18.94 -32.37
C LYS A 206 -7.08 18.06 -33.42
N GLY A 207 -8.38 17.86 -33.26
CA GLY A 207 -9.22 17.15 -34.22
C GLY A 207 -9.26 15.64 -34.03
N GLU A 208 -8.54 15.10 -33.04
CA GLU A 208 -8.62 13.68 -32.70
C GLU A 208 -9.84 13.43 -31.81
N GLU A 209 -10.50 12.29 -32.00
CA GLU A 209 -11.55 11.78 -31.10
C GLU A 209 -10.96 10.88 -30.01
N SER A 210 -9.88 10.17 -30.35
CA SER A 210 -9.24 9.19 -29.50
C SER A 210 -7.72 9.23 -29.67
N SER A 211 -6.98 8.66 -28.71
CA SER A 211 -5.51 8.62 -28.75
C SER A 211 -4.97 7.30 -28.21
N SER A 212 -3.90 6.81 -28.82
CA SER A 212 -3.11 5.66 -28.38
C SER A 212 -1.70 6.06 -27.91
N ARG A 213 -1.41 7.36 -27.81
CA ARG A 213 -0.06 7.87 -27.52
C ARG A 213 0.22 7.93 -26.03
N LEU A 214 0.41 6.76 -25.43
CA LEU A 214 0.70 6.60 -24.01
C LEU A 214 2.21 6.54 -23.75
N TYR A 215 2.66 7.32 -22.78
CA TYR A 215 4.04 7.33 -22.28
C TYR A 215 4.05 7.00 -20.79
N ARG A 216 5.15 6.39 -20.34
CA ARG A 216 5.40 6.14 -18.92
C ARG A 216 6.17 7.31 -18.32
N ILE A 217 5.83 7.67 -17.09
CA ILE A 217 6.53 8.62 -16.25
C ILE A 217 7.33 7.78 -15.23
N PRO A 218 8.62 7.51 -15.47
CA PRO A 218 9.39 6.62 -14.60
C PRO A 218 9.54 7.17 -13.19
N LYS A 219 9.68 8.50 -13.08
CA LYS A 219 9.71 9.26 -11.84
C LYS A 219 9.03 10.59 -12.08
N PRO A 220 8.15 11.05 -11.19
CA PRO A 220 7.51 12.37 -11.32
C PRO A 220 8.47 13.50 -10.91
N GLU A 221 9.62 13.58 -11.58
CA GLU A 221 10.60 14.63 -11.39
C GLU A 221 10.26 15.82 -12.31
N TYR A 222 9.49 16.77 -11.76
CA TYR A 222 9.14 18.00 -12.47
C TYR A 222 10.29 19.01 -12.37
N ARG A 223 10.86 19.38 -13.52
CA ARG A 223 11.95 20.36 -13.61
C ARG A 223 11.45 21.69 -14.13
N VAL A 224 11.60 22.73 -13.32
CA VAL A 224 11.34 24.10 -13.75
C VAL A 224 12.39 24.50 -14.78
N THR A 225 11.93 24.93 -15.96
CA THR A 225 12.76 25.25 -17.12
C THR A 225 12.31 26.57 -17.74
N ASN A 226 13.25 27.36 -18.27
CA ASN A 226 12.93 28.61 -18.95
C ASN A 226 12.92 28.46 -20.48
N LYS A 227 12.40 29.49 -21.16
CA LYS A 227 12.36 29.57 -22.63
C LYS A 227 13.72 29.25 -23.28
N LYS A 228 14.80 29.91 -22.83
CA LYS A 228 16.16 29.75 -23.39
C LYS A 228 16.65 28.30 -23.33
N THR A 229 16.31 27.58 -22.26
CA THR A 229 16.70 26.17 -22.11
C THR A 229 15.94 25.28 -23.07
N LEU A 230 14.65 25.52 -23.29
CA LEU A 230 13.86 24.79 -24.30
C LEU A 230 14.36 25.07 -25.73
N GLU A 231 14.74 26.32 -26.03
CA GLU A 231 15.37 26.67 -27.32
C GLU A 231 16.66 25.88 -27.53
N ARG A 232 17.53 25.79 -26.51
CA ARG A 232 18.75 24.97 -26.56
C ARG A 232 18.47 23.46 -26.71
N LEU A 233 17.31 22.99 -26.26
CA LEU A 233 16.86 21.61 -26.45
C LEU A 233 16.18 21.39 -27.81
N ASN A 234 16.18 22.41 -28.69
CA ASN A 234 15.51 22.43 -30.00
C ASN A 234 13.99 22.21 -29.91
N TYR A 235 13.36 22.68 -28.82
CA TYR A 235 11.90 22.66 -28.70
C TYR A 235 11.27 23.69 -29.66
N PRO A 236 10.25 23.33 -30.46
CA PRO A 236 9.65 24.25 -31.43
C PRO A 236 8.90 25.41 -30.76
N GLU A 237 9.23 26.65 -31.14
CA GLU A 237 8.53 27.89 -30.75
C GLU A 237 8.07 27.99 -29.26
N PRO A 238 8.98 28.04 -28.27
CA PRO A 238 8.59 28.28 -26.90
C PRO A 238 8.08 29.72 -26.70
N ARG A 239 6.78 29.87 -26.42
CA ARG A 239 6.09 31.16 -26.26
C ARG A 239 6.03 31.68 -24.81
N GLN A 240 6.21 30.83 -23.81
CA GLN A 240 6.12 31.20 -22.39
C GLN A 240 7.51 31.42 -21.80
N GLN A 241 7.61 32.19 -20.72
CA GLN A 241 8.90 32.44 -20.05
C GLN A 241 9.38 31.23 -19.26
N ALA A 242 8.45 30.49 -18.64
CA ALA A 242 8.72 29.35 -17.78
C ALA A 242 7.81 28.16 -18.12
N TYR A 243 8.37 26.97 -17.89
CA TYR A 243 7.78 25.68 -18.19
C TYR A 243 8.12 24.69 -17.08
N LEU A 244 7.26 23.68 -16.94
CA LEU A 244 7.50 22.53 -16.09
C LEU A 244 7.75 21.32 -17.00
N VAL A 245 8.96 20.77 -16.98
CA VAL A 245 9.37 19.69 -17.87
C VAL A 245 9.44 18.38 -17.11
N LEU A 246 8.95 17.32 -17.74
CA LEU A 246 8.94 15.97 -17.20
C LEU A 246 9.63 15.02 -18.18
N LYS A 247 10.38 14.06 -17.65
CA LYS A 247 11.01 12.99 -18.42
C LYS A 247 10.03 11.85 -18.65
N LEU A 248 10.00 11.36 -19.88
CA LEU A 248 9.17 10.26 -20.32
C LEU A 248 10.00 9.02 -20.64
N GLU A 249 9.32 7.89 -20.68
CA GLU A 249 9.76 6.65 -21.28
C GLU A 249 8.65 6.13 -22.20
N ARG A 250 9.02 5.36 -23.22
CA ARG A 250 8.01 4.69 -24.05
C ARG A 250 7.29 3.65 -23.18
N CYS A 251 5.97 3.58 -23.29
CA CYS A 251 5.21 2.53 -22.63
C CYS A 251 5.52 1.18 -23.31
N THR A 252 6.08 0.24 -22.55
CA THR A 252 6.43 -1.11 -23.01
C THR A 252 5.50 -2.18 -22.43
N ASP A 253 4.54 -1.76 -21.62
CA ASP A 253 3.56 -2.65 -21.01
C ASP A 253 2.68 -3.24 -22.13
N ILE A 254 2.69 -4.57 -22.25
CA ILE A 254 2.10 -5.31 -23.39
C ILE A 254 0.58 -5.15 -23.40
N GLU A 255 0.00 -5.03 -22.21
CA GLU A 255 -1.41 -4.86 -21.94
C GLU A 255 -1.97 -3.57 -22.54
N PHE A 256 -1.13 -2.54 -22.69
CA PHE A 256 -1.51 -1.26 -23.30
C PHE A 256 -1.20 -1.18 -24.79
N LYS A 257 -0.62 -2.23 -25.38
CA LYS A 257 -0.28 -2.25 -26.81
C LYS A 257 -1.55 -2.26 -27.65
N ASN A 258 -1.58 -1.42 -28.69
CA ASN A 258 -2.70 -1.27 -29.62
C ASN A 258 -4.03 -0.86 -28.96
N ILE A 259 -3.99 -0.31 -27.74
CA ILE A 259 -5.16 0.29 -27.11
C ILE A 259 -5.27 1.75 -27.53
N THR A 260 -6.49 2.18 -27.81
CA THR A 260 -6.84 3.56 -28.08
C THR A 260 -7.89 4.00 -27.07
N TRP A 261 -7.79 5.23 -26.56
CA TRP A 261 -8.69 5.78 -25.55
C TRP A 261 -9.42 7.00 -26.07
N SER A 262 -10.74 7.02 -25.93
CA SER A 262 -11.64 8.14 -26.20
C SER A 262 -11.50 9.21 -25.12
N PHE A 263 -10.41 9.97 -25.15
CA PHE A 263 -10.08 10.97 -24.11
C PHE A 263 -11.16 12.06 -23.92
N LYS A 264 -12.06 12.26 -24.89
CA LYS A 264 -13.17 13.20 -24.80
C LYS A 264 -14.29 12.76 -23.85
N GLU A 265 -14.39 11.46 -23.59
CA GLU A 265 -15.36 10.87 -22.66
C GLU A 265 -14.91 10.95 -21.20
N LEU A 266 -13.67 11.38 -20.95
CA LEU A 266 -13.16 11.60 -19.59
C LEU A 266 -13.89 12.77 -18.92
N GLU A 267 -14.26 12.58 -17.65
CA GLU A 267 -15.07 13.54 -16.88
C GLU A 267 -14.52 14.97 -16.88
N LYS A 268 -13.20 15.12 -16.80
CA LYS A 268 -12.51 16.42 -16.72
C LYS A 268 -12.16 17.02 -18.08
N TYR A 269 -12.54 16.38 -19.19
CA TYR A 269 -12.30 16.89 -20.53
C TYR A 269 -13.06 18.21 -20.76
N LYS A 270 -12.44 19.12 -21.52
CA LYS A 270 -13.05 20.41 -21.88
C LYS A 270 -12.95 20.62 -23.39
N SER A 271 -14.00 21.15 -24.00
CA SER A 271 -14.05 21.39 -25.44
C SER A 271 -13.43 22.73 -25.87
N GLY A 272 -13.22 22.89 -27.18
CA GLY A 272 -12.72 24.13 -27.78
C GLY A 272 -11.30 24.48 -27.34
N ARG A 273 -11.05 25.77 -27.06
CA ARG A 273 -9.71 26.25 -26.64
C ARG A 273 -9.25 25.67 -25.29
N ALA A 274 -10.19 25.17 -24.47
CA ALA A 274 -9.89 24.58 -23.17
C ALA A 274 -9.39 23.13 -23.28
N ALA A 275 -9.54 22.46 -24.42
CA ALA A 275 -9.02 21.11 -24.67
C ALA A 275 -7.49 21.02 -24.54
N ALA A 276 -6.79 22.15 -24.67
CA ALA A 276 -5.34 22.20 -24.50
C ALA A 276 -4.88 22.34 -23.03
N ILE A 277 -5.82 22.41 -22.08
CA ILE A 277 -5.50 22.53 -20.66
C ILE A 277 -5.27 21.11 -20.12
N PRO A 278 -4.08 20.82 -19.57
CA PRO A 278 -3.78 19.49 -19.05
C PRO A 278 -4.61 19.20 -17.79
N TYR A 279 -4.99 17.94 -17.63
CA TYR A 279 -5.69 17.44 -16.44
C TYR A 279 -5.27 16.01 -16.14
N THR A 280 -5.75 15.46 -15.01
CA THR A 280 -5.51 14.09 -14.59
C THR A 280 -6.80 13.28 -14.62
N ALA A 281 -6.67 12.01 -15.00
CA ALA A 281 -7.69 10.98 -14.82
C ALA A 281 -7.07 9.81 -14.03
N SER A 282 -7.88 9.05 -13.31
CA SER A 282 -7.41 7.76 -12.77
C SER A 282 -7.19 6.75 -13.90
N LEU A 283 -6.40 5.72 -13.67
CA LEU A 283 -6.25 4.62 -14.61
C LEU A 283 -7.58 3.86 -14.75
N SER A 284 -8.38 3.78 -13.69
CA SER A 284 -9.76 3.26 -13.76
C SER A 284 -10.64 4.03 -14.74
N GLU A 285 -10.67 5.36 -14.63
CA GLU A 285 -11.39 6.22 -15.58
C GLU A 285 -10.89 6.03 -17.01
N LEU A 286 -9.56 5.94 -17.20
CA LEU A 286 -8.97 5.76 -18.52
C LEU A 286 -9.38 4.42 -19.15
N MET A 287 -9.38 3.32 -18.39
CA MET A 287 -9.70 2.01 -18.96
C MET A 287 -11.15 1.88 -19.40
N LYS A 288 -12.06 2.65 -18.82
CA LYS A 288 -13.48 2.68 -19.20
C LYS A 288 -13.73 3.32 -20.56
N VAL A 289 -12.92 4.31 -20.93
CA VAL A 289 -13.03 5.02 -22.21
C VAL A 289 -12.17 4.37 -23.30
N LYS A 290 -11.86 3.07 -23.15
CA LYS A 290 -11.17 2.31 -24.19
C LYS A 290 -12.06 2.27 -25.43
N ALA A 291 -11.56 2.82 -26.54
CA ALA A 291 -12.21 2.72 -27.82
C ALA A 291 -12.17 1.25 -28.28
N VAL A 292 -13.33 0.72 -28.66
CA VAL A 292 -13.39 -0.58 -29.34
C VAL A 292 -12.74 -0.39 -30.71
N PRO A 293 -11.77 -1.23 -31.12
CA PRO A 293 -11.29 -1.17 -32.49
C PRO A 293 -12.48 -1.46 -33.43
N ASP A 294 -12.69 -0.61 -34.44
CA ASP A 294 -13.63 -0.91 -35.52
C ASP A 294 -13.27 -2.30 -36.09
N GLU A 295 -14.22 -3.25 -36.03
CA GLU A 295 -14.10 -4.59 -36.61
C GLU A 295 -14.06 -4.55 -38.15
#